data_AF-A0A5E3W9D9-F1
#
_entry.id   AF-A0A5E3W9D9-F1
#
_cell.length_a   1.000
_cell.length_b   1.000
_cell.length_c   1.000
_cell.angle_alpha   90.00
_cell.angle_beta   90.00
_cell.angle_gamma   90.00
#
_symmetry.space_group_name_H-M   'P 1'
#
loop_
_entity.id
_entity.type
_entity.pdbx_description
1 polymer ?
#
loop_
_entity_poly.entity_id
_entity_poly.type
_entity_poly.pdbx_seq_one_letter_code
_entity_poly.pdbx_strand_id
1 'polypeptide(L)'
;MATDTAVSVDPYIPLQNSGSKPYMEELASGRIHFMHLPSGRSTQPNERMLLVNLVNLFATSLPSMPRAHIIRTLFSRDTQCLVIIGRGYVLRAGLAYHILPHRGFAELVFIAAREEDRAKGYATFLLRHLRARLRVQTKINVILAYADNSARGWFGRQGFSEVTLPRKQWAGYICDYDGARLVQAQVHAFGEEAYWRDVRGEVLTTQGMSRCKLPFMAEEEQWVVQQQHDAVRSVMWQRSPAVGHTYGGLTFQPGEVKDPETVPGLAGRGLDLQKYAAGQPSRVQRLRRLLTLLVDTMKADAASEPFLHPVDVNMAPGYTDLIAEPMDLGTLQANVASGAYDPSGRGVQAFLGDASRIFDNCREYNGARSPYTKKAERLRAKLDKGLQKWMHIVREVVQ
;
A
#
# COMPACT_ATOMS: atom_id res chain seq x y z
N MET A 1 31.58 -28.59 -33.00
CA MET A 1 31.82 -28.51 -31.55
C MET A 1 31.07 -27.29 -31.01
N ALA A 2 30.36 -27.49 -29.89
CA ALA A 2 29.56 -26.53 -29.10
C ALA A 2 28.33 -25.94 -29.84
N THR A 3 27.10 -26.46 -29.73
CA THR A 3 26.15 -26.52 -28.59
C THR A 3 26.01 -25.20 -27.84
N ASP A 4 25.05 -24.38 -28.26
CA ASP A 4 24.47 -23.33 -27.44
C ASP A 4 23.00 -23.66 -27.22
N THR A 5 22.72 -24.23 -26.04
CA THR A 5 21.40 -24.58 -25.55
C THR A 5 20.70 -23.30 -25.07
N ALA A 6 19.96 -22.65 -25.98
CA ALA A 6 18.91 -21.74 -25.59
C ALA A 6 17.78 -22.55 -24.96
N VAL A 7 17.67 -22.51 -23.63
CA VAL A 7 16.49 -22.99 -22.91
C VAL A 7 15.33 -22.07 -23.28
N SER A 8 14.60 -22.48 -24.31
CA SER A 8 13.23 -22.06 -24.58
C SER A 8 12.38 -22.49 -23.37
N VAL A 9 12.10 -21.54 -22.48
CA VAL A 9 11.00 -21.68 -21.54
C VAL A 9 9.77 -21.11 -22.22
N ASP A 10 9.02 -22.00 -22.86
CA ASP A 10 7.66 -21.75 -23.32
C ASP A 10 6.74 -21.60 -22.09
N PRO A 11 5.86 -20.59 -22.03
CA PRO A 11 4.65 -20.71 -21.24
C PRO A 11 3.42 -20.43 -22.10
N TYR A 12 3.35 -21.02 -23.29
CA TYR A 12 2.09 -21.55 -23.79
C TYR A 12 1.72 -22.73 -22.86
N ILE A 13 1.08 -22.40 -21.73
CA ILE A 13 0.11 -23.32 -21.15
C ILE A 13 -1.21 -22.94 -21.84
N PRO A 14 -1.59 -23.62 -22.94
CA PRO A 14 -2.97 -23.56 -23.34
C PRO A 14 -3.77 -24.05 -22.13
N LEU A 15 -4.84 -23.35 -21.75
CA LEU A 15 -5.85 -23.90 -20.86
C LEU A 15 -6.54 -25.06 -21.59
N GLN A 16 -5.82 -26.16 -21.78
CA GLN A 16 -6.37 -27.48 -22.02
C GLN A 16 -7.06 -27.90 -20.72
N ASN A 17 -8.38 -28.04 -20.78
CA ASN A 17 -9.20 -28.85 -19.88
C ASN A 17 -8.95 -28.70 -18.37
N SER A 18 -9.17 -27.50 -17.81
CA SER A 18 -9.62 -27.40 -16.41
C SER A 18 -11.12 -27.15 -16.43
N GLY A 19 -11.91 -27.95 -15.72
CA GLY A 19 -13.37 -27.75 -15.60
C GLY A 19 -13.74 -26.28 -15.39
N SER A 20 -14.87 -25.87 -15.95
CA SER A 20 -15.37 -24.49 -15.88
C SER A 20 -15.23 -23.93 -14.45
N LYS A 21 -14.64 -22.74 -14.29
CA LYS A 21 -14.43 -22.17 -12.96
C LYS A 21 -15.80 -21.97 -12.30
N PRO A 22 -15.99 -22.27 -10.99
CA PRO A 22 -17.31 -22.29 -10.36
C PRO A 22 -18.13 -21.01 -10.58
N TYR A 23 -17.48 -19.83 -10.50
CA TYR A 23 -18.16 -18.56 -10.73
C TYR A 23 -18.71 -18.38 -12.15
N MET A 24 -18.10 -19.00 -13.16
CA MET A 24 -18.58 -18.91 -14.55
C MET A 24 -19.87 -19.68 -14.72
N GLU A 25 -19.95 -20.88 -14.14
CA GLU A 25 -21.18 -21.69 -14.15
C GLU A 25 -22.30 -21.01 -13.35
N GLU A 26 -21.99 -20.47 -12.17
CA GLU A 26 -22.95 -19.73 -11.36
C GLU A 26 -23.46 -18.47 -12.07
N LEU A 27 -22.61 -17.76 -12.79
CA LEU A 27 -23.00 -16.59 -13.59
C LEU A 27 -23.86 -17.00 -14.81
N ALA A 28 -23.45 -18.03 -15.55
CA ALA A 28 -24.16 -18.54 -16.73
C ALA A 28 -25.56 -19.06 -16.37
N SER A 29 -25.68 -19.73 -15.21
CA SER A 29 -26.96 -20.22 -14.68
C SER A 29 -27.83 -19.15 -14.03
N GLY A 30 -27.35 -17.91 -13.91
CA GLY A 30 -28.05 -16.83 -13.20
C GLY A 30 -28.19 -17.04 -11.69
N ARG A 31 -27.35 -17.91 -11.09
CA ARG A 31 -27.29 -18.09 -9.63
C ARG A 31 -26.65 -16.91 -8.93
N ILE A 32 -25.74 -16.23 -9.61
CA ILE A 32 -25.12 -14.98 -9.17
C ILE A 32 -25.28 -13.90 -10.23
N HIS A 33 -25.27 -12.66 -9.77
CA HIS A 33 -25.25 -11.47 -10.63
C HIS A 33 -24.08 -10.58 -10.22
N PHE A 34 -23.45 -9.99 -11.23
CA PHE A 34 -22.40 -9.00 -11.05
C PHE A 34 -22.97 -7.59 -11.22
N MET A 35 -22.58 -6.66 -10.35
CA MET A 35 -23.09 -5.30 -10.38
C MET A 35 -22.03 -4.26 -10.07
N HIS A 36 -22.18 -3.09 -10.70
CA HIS A 36 -21.48 -1.87 -10.33
C HIS A 36 -22.36 -1.06 -9.40
N LEU A 37 -21.86 -0.74 -8.20
CA LEU A 37 -22.54 0.13 -7.25
C LEU A 37 -21.87 1.50 -7.26
N PRO A 38 -22.61 2.58 -7.57
CA PRO A 38 -22.11 3.93 -7.35
C PRO A 38 -22.00 4.17 -5.84
N SER A 39 -20.83 4.55 -5.34
CA SER A 39 -20.68 4.96 -3.94
C SER A 39 -21.56 6.16 -3.64
N GLY A 40 -21.92 6.36 -2.36
CA GLY A 40 -22.44 7.57 -1.67
C GLY A 40 -23.54 8.46 -2.31
N ARG A 41 -23.71 8.42 -3.63
CA ARG A 41 -24.51 9.24 -4.53
C ARG A 41 -25.71 8.46 -5.05
N SER A 42 -25.75 7.14 -4.86
CA SER A 42 -26.92 6.35 -5.22
C SER A 42 -28.16 6.89 -4.51
N THR A 43 -29.21 7.12 -5.26
CA THR A 43 -30.55 7.43 -4.75
C THR A 43 -31.44 6.20 -4.69
N GLN A 44 -30.98 5.05 -5.18
CA GLN A 44 -31.79 3.84 -5.23
C GLN A 44 -31.67 3.06 -3.90
N PRO A 45 -32.79 2.71 -3.24
CA PRO A 45 -32.78 2.03 -1.95
C PRO A 45 -32.01 0.70 -1.98
N ASN A 46 -32.15 -0.03 -3.08
CA ASN A 46 -31.57 -1.34 -3.30
C ASN A 46 -30.02 -1.30 -3.45
N GLU A 47 -29.46 -0.31 -4.15
CA GLU A 47 -28.02 -0.06 -4.24
C GLU A 47 -27.45 0.36 -2.86
N ARG A 48 -28.21 1.15 -2.08
CA ARG A 48 -27.83 1.56 -0.72
C ARG A 48 -27.82 0.39 0.26
N MET A 49 -28.80 -0.50 0.20
CA MET A 49 -28.81 -1.75 0.96
C MET A 49 -27.56 -2.57 0.66
N LEU A 50 -27.20 -2.72 -0.62
CA LEU A 50 -26.01 -3.45 -1.01
C LEU A 50 -24.71 -2.78 -0.51
N LEU A 51 -24.65 -1.44 -0.45
CA LEU A 51 -23.52 -0.74 0.18
C LEU A 51 -23.43 -1.03 1.69
N VAL A 52 -24.55 -1.10 2.41
CA VAL A 52 -24.57 -1.50 3.83
C VAL A 52 -24.13 -2.95 4.00
N ASN A 53 -24.60 -3.85 3.14
CA ASN A 53 -24.16 -5.25 3.14
C ASN A 53 -22.67 -5.36 2.83
N LEU A 54 -22.14 -4.48 1.98
CA LEU A 54 -20.73 -4.39 1.65
C LEU A 54 -19.89 -3.91 2.84
N VAL A 55 -20.39 -2.95 3.64
CA VAL A 55 -19.77 -2.59 4.92
C VAL A 55 -19.65 -3.81 5.83
N ASN A 56 -20.72 -4.59 5.98
CA ASN A 56 -20.72 -5.77 6.84
C ASN A 56 -19.73 -6.84 6.32
N LEU A 57 -19.73 -7.10 5.01
CA LEU A 57 -18.80 -8.05 4.39
C LEU A 57 -17.34 -7.68 4.70
N PHE A 58 -16.95 -6.42 4.48
CA PHE A 58 -15.59 -5.99 4.76
C PHE A 58 -15.26 -5.98 6.25
N ALA A 59 -16.19 -5.55 7.11
CA ALA A 59 -15.97 -5.55 8.56
C ALA A 59 -15.73 -6.96 9.11
N THR A 60 -16.42 -7.98 8.57
CA THR A 60 -16.21 -9.37 8.95
C THR A 60 -14.95 -9.97 8.31
N SER A 61 -14.66 -9.64 7.05
CA SER A 61 -13.55 -10.24 6.31
C SER A 61 -12.19 -9.59 6.59
N LEU A 62 -12.18 -8.36 7.11
CA LEU A 62 -11.00 -7.55 7.38
C LEU A 62 -11.02 -7.06 8.84
N PRO A 63 -10.76 -7.94 9.83
CA PRO A 63 -10.95 -7.62 11.25
C PRO A 63 -10.02 -6.50 11.75
N SER A 64 -8.85 -6.31 11.12
CA SER A 64 -7.92 -5.22 11.44
C SER A 64 -8.39 -3.85 10.93
N MET A 65 -9.46 -3.80 10.12
CA MET A 65 -9.98 -2.55 9.55
C MET A 65 -11.10 -1.97 10.44
N PRO A 66 -10.95 -0.74 10.97
CA PRO A 66 -12.00 -0.13 11.77
C PRO A 66 -13.31 0.04 10.98
N ARG A 67 -14.44 -0.37 11.56
CA ARG A 67 -15.76 -0.27 10.90
C ARG A 67 -16.09 1.14 10.44
N ALA A 68 -15.73 2.15 11.22
CA ALA A 68 -15.92 3.57 10.86
C ALA A 68 -15.13 3.96 9.60
N HIS A 69 -13.90 3.45 9.43
CA HIS A 69 -13.07 3.68 8.26
C HIS A 69 -13.70 3.04 7.00
N ILE A 70 -14.22 1.81 7.13
CA ILE A 70 -14.92 1.12 6.03
C ILE A 70 -16.14 1.93 5.58
N ILE A 71 -16.99 2.34 6.52
CA ILE A 71 -18.19 3.15 6.23
C ILE A 71 -17.79 4.44 5.53
N ARG A 72 -16.85 5.21 6.10
CA ARG A 72 -16.42 6.49 5.53
C ARG A 72 -15.92 6.34 4.11
N THR A 73 -15.19 5.26 3.83
CA THR A 73 -14.63 5.01 2.51
C THR A 73 -15.73 4.60 1.52
N LEU A 74 -16.55 3.59 1.82
CA LEU A 74 -17.60 3.14 0.89
C LEU A 74 -18.66 4.19 0.56
N PHE A 75 -18.91 5.12 1.49
CA PHE A 75 -19.85 6.22 1.28
C PHE A 75 -19.17 7.51 0.78
N SER A 76 -17.85 7.48 0.51
CA SER A 76 -17.14 8.59 -0.12
C SER A 76 -17.58 8.79 -1.56
N ARG A 77 -17.55 10.04 -2.04
CA ARG A 77 -17.97 10.43 -3.39
C ARG A 77 -17.10 9.87 -4.51
N ASP A 78 -15.88 9.45 -4.20
CA ASP A 78 -14.86 9.08 -5.18
C ASP A 78 -14.66 7.56 -5.29
N THR A 79 -15.26 6.81 -4.36
CA THR A 79 -15.20 5.34 -4.35
C THR A 79 -16.09 4.74 -5.42
N GLN A 80 -15.66 3.65 -6.02
CA GLN A 80 -16.49 2.82 -6.87
C GLN A 80 -16.47 1.39 -6.32
N CYS A 81 -17.61 0.72 -6.41
CA CYS A 81 -17.77 -0.60 -5.85
C CYS A 81 -18.22 -1.59 -6.92
N LEU A 82 -17.60 -2.76 -6.94
CA LEU A 82 -18.02 -3.92 -7.73
C LEU A 82 -18.48 -5.00 -6.77
N VAL A 83 -19.62 -5.63 -7.05
CA VAL A 83 -20.19 -6.66 -6.18
C VAL A 83 -20.67 -7.87 -6.96
N ILE A 84 -20.65 -9.02 -6.28
CA ILE A 84 -21.34 -10.24 -6.71
C ILE A 84 -22.45 -10.50 -5.70
N ILE A 85 -23.68 -10.59 -6.20
CA ILE A 85 -24.86 -10.92 -5.41
C ILE A 85 -25.38 -12.29 -5.83
N GLY A 86 -25.86 -13.08 -4.87
CA GLY A 86 -26.58 -14.32 -5.12
C GLY A 86 -28.09 -14.11 -5.06
N ARG A 87 -28.82 -15.23 -5.05
CA ARG A 87 -30.27 -15.24 -4.78
C ARG A 87 -30.61 -14.50 -3.48
N GLY A 88 -31.72 -13.76 -3.51
CA GLY A 88 -32.18 -12.98 -2.35
C GLY A 88 -31.26 -11.82 -1.97
N TYR A 89 -30.49 -11.26 -2.92
CA TYR A 89 -29.57 -10.13 -2.70
C TYR A 89 -28.42 -10.39 -1.73
N VAL A 90 -28.13 -11.67 -1.46
CA VAL A 90 -27.05 -12.04 -0.57
C VAL A 90 -25.72 -11.67 -1.23
N LEU A 91 -25.00 -10.74 -0.61
CA LEU A 91 -23.70 -10.28 -1.10
C LEU A 91 -22.65 -11.40 -0.92
N ARG A 92 -22.12 -11.94 -2.02
CA ARG A 92 -21.15 -13.04 -2.01
C ARG A 92 -19.70 -12.53 -2.03
N ALA A 93 -19.45 -11.43 -2.74
CA ALA A 93 -18.14 -10.79 -2.80
C ALA A 93 -18.25 -9.31 -3.15
N GLY A 94 -17.22 -8.55 -2.82
CA GLY A 94 -17.14 -7.12 -3.06
C GLY A 94 -15.73 -6.61 -3.24
N LEU A 95 -15.60 -5.56 -4.04
CA LEU A 95 -14.37 -4.83 -4.30
C LEU A 95 -14.69 -3.32 -4.28
N ALA A 96 -13.85 -2.54 -3.61
CA ALA A 96 -13.93 -1.08 -3.56
C ALA A 96 -12.62 -0.45 -4.06
N TYR A 97 -12.71 0.57 -4.90
CA TYR A 97 -11.55 1.19 -5.53
C TYR A 97 -11.74 2.69 -5.76
N HIS A 98 -10.63 3.42 -5.87
CA HIS A 98 -10.56 4.80 -6.34
C HIS A 98 -9.81 4.86 -7.66
N ILE A 99 -10.24 5.72 -8.58
CA ILE A 99 -9.49 6.04 -9.78
C ILE A 99 -8.84 7.40 -9.55
N LEU A 100 -7.52 7.51 -9.76
CA LEU A 100 -6.78 8.77 -9.65
C LEU A 100 -6.18 9.13 -11.02
N PRO A 101 -6.98 9.68 -11.97
CA PRO A 101 -6.53 9.91 -13.35
C PRO A 101 -5.29 10.81 -13.43
N HIS A 102 -5.26 11.88 -12.64
CA HIS A 102 -4.15 12.84 -12.60
C HIS A 102 -2.83 12.25 -12.08
N ARG A 103 -2.89 11.08 -11.43
CA ARG A 103 -1.70 10.39 -10.89
C ARG A 103 -1.32 9.15 -11.69
N GLY A 104 -2.16 8.73 -12.63
CA GLY A 104 -1.88 7.59 -13.49
C GLY A 104 -2.06 6.21 -12.84
N PHE A 105 -2.76 6.11 -11.70
CA PHE A 105 -3.04 4.83 -11.06
C PHE A 105 -4.46 4.74 -10.47
N ALA A 106 -4.90 3.52 -10.17
CA ALA A 106 -6.09 3.23 -9.38
C ALA A 106 -5.70 2.62 -8.04
N GLU A 107 -6.37 3.01 -6.96
CA GLU A 107 -6.19 2.42 -5.63
C GLU A 107 -7.25 1.33 -5.45
N LEU A 108 -6.82 0.10 -5.20
CA LEU A 108 -7.68 -0.96 -4.71
C LEU A 108 -7.72 -0.87 -3.18
N VAL A 109 -8.86 -0.39 -2.66
CA VAL A 109 -9.04 -0.11 -1.23
C VAL A 109 -9.39 -1.38 -0.47
N PHE A 110 -10.46 -2.05 -0.89
CA PHE A 110 -10.95 -3.27 -0.25
C PHE A 110 -11.27 -4.33 -1.29
N ILE A 111 -10.99 -5.59 -0.96
CA ILE A 111 -11.49 -6.74 -1.70
C ILE A 111 -11.74 -7.88 -0.73
N ALA A 112 -12.91 -8.49 -0.82
CA ALA A 112 -13.30 -9.62 0.02
C ALA A 112 -14.36 -10.49 -0.65
N ALA A 113 -14.38 -11.75 -0.27
CA ALA A 113 -15.47 -12.68 -0.54
C ALA A 113 -15.91 -13.29 0.79
N ARG A 114 -17.18 -13.70 0.90
CA ARG A 114 -17.64 -14.48 2.05
C ARG A 114 -16.76 -15.72 2.21
N GLU A 115 -16.56 -16.14 3.45
CA GLU A 115 -15.69 -17.27 3.77
C GLU A 115 -16.07 -18.56 3.01
N GLU A 116 -17.38 -18.86 2.96
CA GLU A 116 -17.97 -19.98 2.20
C GLU A 116 -17.73 -19.90 0.68
N ASP A 117 -17.38 -18.72 0.15
CA ASP A 117 -17.19 -18.46 -1.28
C ASP A 117 -15.73 -18.20 -1.68
N ARG A 118 -14.80 -18.19 -0.71
CA ARG A 118 -13.40 -17.80 -0.93
C ARG A 118 -12.73 -18.66 -2.02
N ALA A 119 -13.09 -19.94 -2.10
CA ALA A 119 -12.57 -20.89 -3.09
C ALA A 119 -13.24 -20.79 -4.47
N LYS A 120 -14.37 -20.08 -4.61
CA LYS A 120 -15.13 -20.02 -5.87
C LYS A 120 -14.56 -19.07 -6.92
N GLY A 121 -13.54 -18.29 -6.57
CA GLY A 121 -12.84 -17.39 -7.48
C GLY A 121 -13.49 -16.01 -7.69
N TYR A 122 -14.46 -15.62 -6.85
CA TYR A 122 -15.17 -14.34 -6.95
C TYR A 122 -14.26 -13.11 -6.85
N ALA A 123 -13.36 -13.07 -5.88
CA ALA A 123 -12.42 -11.96 -5.72
C ALA A 123 -11.52 -11.78 -6.96
N THR A 124 -11.04 -12.90 -7.52
CA THR A 124 -10.25 -12.92 -8.75
C THR A 124 -11.06 -12.42 -9.95
N PHE A 125 -12.33 -12.83 -10.07
CA PHE A 125 -13.22 -12.32 -11.10
C PHE A 125 -13.45 -10.80 -10.98
N LEU A 126 -13.72 -10.28 -9.78
CA LEU A 126 -13.90 -8.85 -9.54
C LEU A 126 -12.67 -8.04 -9.93
N LEU A 127 -11.48 -8.49 -9.53
CA LEU A 127 -10.22 -7.83 -9.87
C LEU A 127 -9.94 -7.87 -11.38
N ARG A 128 -10.21 -9.00 -12.03
CA ARG A 128 -10.11 -9.14 -13.48
C ARG A 128 -11.02 -8.14 -14.19
N HIS A 129 -12.26 -8.02 -13.74
CA HIS A 129 -13.21 -7.07 -14.29
C HIS A 129 -12.75 -5.62 -14.09
N LEU A 130 -12.19 -5.28 -12.92
CA LEU A 130 -11.60 -3.97 -12.67
C LEU A 130 -10.49 -3.65 -13.67
N ARG A 131 -9.57 -4.59 -13.94
CA ARG A 131 -8.48 -4.39 -14.93
C ARG A 131 -9.02 -4.07 -16.32
N ALA A 132 -9.96 -4.85 -16.80
CA ALA A 132 -10.59 -4.62 -18.09
C ALA A 132 -11.24 -3.24 -18.17
N ARG A 133 -11.94 -2.84 -17.10
CA ARG A 133 -12.57 -1.52 -17.00
C ARG A 133 -11.55 -0.37 -17.03
N LEU A 134 -10.47 -0.46 -16.26
CA LEU A 134 -9.42 0.57 -16.22
C LEU A 134 -8.75 0.74 -17.59
N ARG A 135 -8.50 -0.39 -18.28
CA ARG A 135 -7.94 -0.39 -19.64
C ARG A 135 -8.84 0.32 -20.64
N VAL A 136 -10.13 0.00 -20.64
CA VAL A 136 -11.08 0.48 -21.67
C VAL A 136 -11.56 1.90 -21.40
N GLN A 137 -11.78 2.27 -20.13
CA GLN A 137 -12.52 3.48 -19.78
C GLN A 137 -11.65 4.65 -19.28
N THR A 138 -10.49 4.39 -18.70
CA THR A 138 -9.72 5.44 -17.99
C THR A 138 -8.28 5.60 -18.46
N LYS A 139 -7.78 4.68 -19.31
CA LYS A 139 -6.37 4.58 -19.72
C LYS A 139 -5.40 4.42 -18.55
N ILE A 140 -5.87 3.99 -17.39
CA ILE A 140 -5.03 3.71 -16.22
C ILE A 140 -4.41 2.34 -16.38
N ASN A 141 -3.08 2.29 -16.24
CA ASN A 141 -2.29 1.07 -16.42
C ASN A 141 -1.73 0.49 -15.12
N VAL A 142 -1.91 1.16 -13.97
CA VAL A 142 -1.38 0.70 -12.67
C VAL A 142 -2.48 0.62 -11.62
N ILE A 143 -2.47 -0.46 -10.84
CA ILE A 143 -3.26 -0.64 -9.62
C ILE A 143 -2.31 -0.71 -8.43
N LEU A 144 -2.54 0.13 -7.42
CA LEU A 144 -1.88 0.07 -6.11
C LEU A 144 -2.83 -0.50 -5.07
N ALA A 145 -2.31 -1.31 -4.16
CA ALA A 145 -3.09 -1.87 -3.05
C ALA A 145 -2.20 -2.07 -1.82
N TYR A 146 -2.76 -1.92 -0.63
CA TYR A 146 -2.13 -2.40 0.59
C TYR A 146 -2.57 -3.84 0.86
N ALA A 147 -1.61 -4.76 0.86
CA ALA A 147 -1.83 -6.18 1.13
C ALA A 147 -1.39 -6.52 2.55
N ASP A 148 -2.32 -7.02 3.35
CA ASP A 148 -2.03 -7.60 4.67
C ASP A 148 -1.24 -8.91 4.52
N ASN A 149 -0.67 -9.40 5.63
CA ASN A 149 0.12 -10.64 5.62
C ASN A 149 -0.67 -11.85 5.09
N SER A 150 -1.98 -11.90 5.34
CA SER A 150 -2.84 -13.01 4.96
C SER A 150 -3.12 -13.07 3.46
N ALA A 151 -3.20 -11.91 2.78
CA ALA A 151 -3.53 -11.84 1.37
C ALA A 151 -2.31 -11.74 0.44
N ARG A 152 -1.07 -11.55 0.95
CA ARG A 152 0.15 -11.41 0.12
C ARG A 152 0.28 -12.49 -0.96
N GLY A 153 0.09 -13.75 -0.60
CA GLY A 153 0.17 -14.87 -1.56
C GLY A 153 -0.92 -14.83 -2.63
N TRP A 154 -2.12 -14.38 -2.27
CA TRP A 154 -3.20 -14.18 -3.24
C TRP A 154 -2.87 -13.03 -4.20
N PHE A 155 -2.44 -11.87 -3.68
CA PHE A 155 -2.01 -10.72 -4.48
C PHE A 155 -0.88 -11.08 -5.45
N GLY A 156 0.13 -11.84 -4.99
CA GLY A 156 1.21 -12.34 -5.84
C GLY A 156 0.70 -13.18 -7.01
N ARG A 157 -0.24 -14.13 -6.78
CA ARG A 157 -0.89 -14.91 -7.86
C ARG A 157 -1.71 -14.06 -8.81
N GLN A 158 -2.19 -12.90 -8.37
CA GLN A 158 -2.87 -11.95 -9.25
C GLN A 158 -1.89 -11.07 -10.04
N GLY A 159 -0.57 -11.20 -9.88
CA GLY A 159 0.43 -10.38 -10.57
C GLY A 159 0.73 -9.05 -9.87
N PHE A 160 0.44 -8.94 -8.56
CA PHE A 160 0.94 -7.84 -7.76
C PHE A 160 2.37 -8.12 -7.29
N SER A 161 3.20 -7.10 -7.35
CA SER A 161 4.62 -7.12 -7.02
C SER A 161 5.01 -5.85 -6.28
N GLU A 162 6.31 -5.63 -6.08
CA GLU A 162 6.81 -4.40 -5.46
C GLU A 162 6.45 -3.17 -6.28
N VAL A 163 6.26 -2.05 -5.59
CA VAL A 163 5.85 -0.79 -6.20
C VAL A 163 7.03 -0.20 -6.96
N THR A 164 6.84 0.01 -8.26
CA THR A 164 7.82 0.66 -9.13
C THR A 164 7.50 2.13 -9.36
N LEU A 165 6.26 2.56 -9.07
CA LEU A 165 5.87 3.97 -9.19
C LEU A 165 6.67 4.87 -8.22
N PRO A 166 7.21 6.00 -8.70
CA PRO A 166 7.88 6.98 -7.87
C PRO A 166 7.01 7.42 -6.68
N ARG A 167 7.61 7.45 -5.48
CA ARG A 167 6.91 7.82 -4.22
C ARG A 167 6.08 9.10 -4.33
N LYS A 168 6.58 10.12 -5.04
CA LYS A 168 5.88 11.40 -5.28
C LYS A 168 4.53 11.28 -6.01
N GLN A 169 4.28 10.17 -6.69
CA GLN A 169 3.03 9.95 -7.42
C GLN A 169 1.92 9.41 -6.52
N TRP A 170 2.24 8.65 -5.47
CA TRP A 170 1.24 7.95 -4.66
C TRP A 170 1.25 8.33 -3.17
N ALA A 171 2.38 8.74 -2.62
CA ALA A 171 2.47 9.07 -1.19
C ALA A 171 1.57 10.27 -0.85
N GLY A 172 0.75 10.11 0.19
CA GLY A 172 -0.25 11.11 0.61
C GLY A 172 -1.56 11.09 -0.18
N TYR A 173 -1.68 10.25 -1.22
CA TYR A 173 -2.91 10.09 -2.01
C TYR A 173 -3.66 8.79 -1.71
N ILE A 174 -2.98 7.80 -1.15
CA ILE A 174 -3.54 6.51 -0.74
C ILE A 174 -3.41 6.37 0.77
N CYS A 175 -4.30 5.57 1.38
CA CYS A 175 -4.27 5.35 2.82
C CYS A 175 -3.16 4.36 3.19
N ASP A 176 -2.30 4.72 4.14
CA ASP A 176 -1.30 3.81 4.70
C ASP A 176 -1.94 2.93 5.79
N TYR A 177 -1.65 1.62 5.76
CA TYR A 177 -2.15 0.65 6.73
C TYR A 177 -0.99 -0.02 7.46
N ASP A 178 -0.96 0.11 8.80
CA ASP A 178 0.07 -0.48 9.64
C ASP A 178 0.09 -2.02 9.48
N GLY A 179 1.28 -2.58 9.30
CA GLY A 179 1.46 -4.03 9.09
C GLY A 179 1.07 -4.54 7.69
N ALA A 180 0.59 -3.68 6.80
CA ALA A 180 0.33 -4.01 5.40
C ALA A 180 1.51 -3.60 4.51
N ARG A 181 1.66 -4.30 3.38
CA ARG A 181 2.68 -4.00 2.37
C ARG A 181 2.02 -3.36 1.16
N LEU A 182 2.53 -2.21 0.72
CA LEU A 182 2.11 -1.63 -0.54
C LEU A 182 2.60 -2.50 -1.70
N VAL A 183 1.68 -2.87 -2.58
CA VAL A 183 1.92 -3.72 -3.75
C VAL A 183 1.32 -3.08 -5.00
N GLN A 184 1.90 -3.42 -6.15
CA GLN A 184 1.54 -2.85 -7.44
C GLN A 184 1.27 -3.95 -8.47
N ALA A 185 0.20 -3.81 -9.25
CA ALA A 185 -0.03 -4.60 -10.45
C ALA A 185 -0.13 -3.71 -11.68
N GLN A 186 0.49 -4.14 -12.77
CA GLN A 186 0.25 -3.58 -14.09
C GLN A 186 -1.06 -4.15 -14.64
N VAL A 187 -1.90 -3.29 -15.20
CA VAL A 187 -3.17 -3.68 -15.85
C VAL A 187 -2.91 -4.55 -17.09
N HIS A 188 -1.76 -4.36 -17.75
CA HIS A 188 -1.37 -5.07 -18.98
C HIS A 188 -0.59 -6.37 -18.77
N ALA A 189 -0.28 -6.78 -17.53
CA ALA A 189 0.67 -7.87 -17.26
C ALA A 189 0.09 -9.30 -17.31
N PHE A 190 -1.05 -9.54 -17.97
CA PHE A 190 -1.59 -10.89 -18.16
C PHE A 190 -2.22 -11.01 -19.55
N GLY A 191 -1.91 -12.10 -20.25
CA GLY A 191 -2.37 -12.44 -21.61
C GLY A 191 -3.89 -12.45 -21.76
N GLU A 192 -4.48 -11.27 -21.96
CA GLU A 192 -5.90 -11.05 -22.21
C GLU A 192 -6.08 -10.33 -23.55
N GLU A 193 -5.68 -10.99 -24.65
CA GLU A 193 -6.14 -10.67 -26.00
C GLU A 193 -7.54 -11.24 -26.30
N ALA A 194 -8.13 -12.00 -25.38
CA ALA A 194 -9.50 -12.46 -25.47
C ALA A 194 -10.33 -11.97 -24.27
N TYR A 195 -10.91 -10.78 -24.37
CA TYR A 195 -12.03 -10.40 -23.51
C TYR A 195 -13.34 -10.78 -24.21
N TRP A 196 -14.13 -11.61 -23.53
CA TRP A 196 -15.18 -12.49 -24.03
C TRP A 196 -16.39 -11.78 -24.65
N ARG A 197 -16.96 -12.41 -25.69
CA ARG A 197 -18.41 -12.41 -25.97
C ARG A 197 -19.11 -13.17 -24.83
N ASP A 198 -20.29 -12.73 -24.38
CA ASP A 198 -21.16 -13.43 -23.40
C ASP A 198 -21.31 -14.94 -23.75
N VAL A 199 -21.69 -15.78 -22.79
CA VAL A 199 -22.32 -17.11 -22.99
C VAL A 199 -23.44 -17.08 -24.07
N ARG A 200 -23.98 -15.90 -24.37
CA ARG A 200 -24.95 -15.60 -25.45
C ARG A 200 -24.38 -14.88 -26.70
N GLY A 201 -23.07 -14.70 -26.81
CA GLY A 201 -22.45 -14.11 -28.00
C GLY A 201 -22.40 -12.58 -28.08
N GLU A 202 -22.95 -11.84 -27.10
CA GLU A 202 -22.96 -10.38 -27.16
C GLU A 202 -21.63 -9.73 -26.75
N VAL A 203 -21.25 -8.70 -27.49
CA VAL A 203 -20.10 -7.82 -27.21
C VAL A 203 -20.54 -6.79 -26.17
N LEU A 204 -19.90 -6.79 -24.98
CA LEU A 204 -20.01 -5.68 -24.04
C LEU A 204 -19.29 -4.46 -24.64
N THR A 205 -19.96 -3.76 -25.55
CA THR A 205 -19.49 -2.48 -26.09
C THR A 205 -19.60 -1.39 -25.03
N THR A 206 -18.76 -0.36 -25.19
CA THR A 206 -18.47 0.76 -24.28
C THR A 206 -19.65 1.64 -23.87
N GLN A 207 -20.90 1.30 -24.22
CA GLN A 207 -22.08 2.13 -23.94
C GLN A 207 -23.29 1.42 -23.32
N GLY A 208 -23.18 0.13 -22.96
CA GLY A 208 -24.38 -0.62 -22.55
C GLY A 208 -24.13 -1.70 -21.50
N MET A 209 -23.52 -1.38 -20.36
CA MET A 209 -23.71 -2.25 -19.19
C MET A 209 -25.11 -2.00 -18.64
N SER A 210 -26.04 -2.89 -18.94
CA SER A 210 -27.34 -2.95 -18.25
C SER A 210 -27.08 -2.84 -16.76
N ARG A 211 -27.58 -1.76 -16.12
CA ARG A 211 -27.83 -1.80 -14.68
C ARG A 211 -28.62 -3.07 -14.48
N CYS A 212 -28.06 -4.07 -13.80
CA CYS A 212 -28.85 -5.22 -13.41
C CYS A 212 -30.01 -4.63 -12.62
N LYS A 213 -31.20 -4.57 -13.23
CA LYS A 213 -32.40 -4.16 -12.53
C LYS A 213 -32.54 -5.21 -11.45
N LEU A 214 -32.15 -4.84 -10.22
CA LEU A 214 -32.43 -5.64 -9.05
C LEU A 214 -33.93 -5.99 -9.16
N PRO A 215 -34.33 -7.27 -9.07
CA PRO A 215 -35.74 -7.62 -9.02
C PRO A 215 -36.50 -6.62 -8.14
N PHE A 216 -37.66 -6.17 -8.58
CA PHE A 216 -38.43 -5.21 -7.77
C PHE A 216 -38.64 -5.83 -6.38
N MET A 217 -38.05 -5.24 -5.32
CA MET A 217 -38.38 -5.66 -3.96
C MET A 217 -39.84 -5.27 -3.72
N ALA A 218 -40.59 -6.11 -2.99
CA ALA A 218 -41.95 -5.76 -2.61
C ALA A 218 -41.95 -4.43 -1.81
N GLU A 219 -43.00 -3.62 -1.90
CA GLU A 219 -43.07 -2.29 -1.26
C GLU A 219 -42.72 -2.35 0.25
N GLU A 220 -43.12 -3.43 0.92
CA GLU A 220 -42.85 -3.66 2.34
C GLU A 220 -41.35 -3.81 2.66
N GLU A 221 -40.59 -4.49 1.80
CA GLU A 221 -39.14 -4.66 1.96
C GLU A 221 -38.38 -3.35 1.65
N GLN A 222 -38.88 -2.57 0.68
CA GLN A 222 -38.33 -1.25 0.37
C GLN A 222 -38.47 -0.29 1.56
N TRP A 223 -39.59 -0.37 2.29
CA TRP A 223 -39.81 0.45 3.48
C TRP A 223 -38.82 0.13 4.61
N VAL A 224 -38.53 -1.15 4.88
CA VAL A 224 -37.53 -1.55 5.90
C VAL A 224 -36.13 -1.07 5.51
N VAL A 225 -35.76 -1.20 4.23
CA VAL A 225 -34.47 -0.73 3.72
C VAL A 225 -34.37 0.80 3.82
N GLN A 226 -35.45 1.51 3.51
CA GLN A 226 -35.51 2.97 3.60
C GLN A 226 -35.41 3.43 5.06
N GLN A 227 -36.11 2.77 6.00
CA GLN A 227 -36.02 3.00 7.44
C GLN A 227 -34.60 2.80 7.97
N GLN A 228 -33.97 1.67 7.62
CA GLN A 228 -32.57 1.38 8.01
C GLN A 228 -31.61 2.41 7.40
N HIS A 229 -31.84 2.81 6.15
CA HIS A 229 -31.05 3.86 5.50
C HIS A 229 -31.18 5.19 6.22
N ASP A 230 -32.41 5.64 6.49
CA ASP A 230 -32.68 6.91 7.14
C ASP A 230 -32.16 6.90 8.59
N ALA A 231 -32.20 5.76 9.28
CA ALA A 231 -31.57 5.58 10.58
C ALA A 231 -30.04 5.70 10.50
N VAL A 232 -29.37 5.01 9.58
CA VAL A 232 -27.91 5.11 9.39
C VAL A 232 -27.50 6.52 8.95
N ARG A 233 -28.27 7.13 8.06
CA ARG A 233 -28.06 8.49 7.56
C ARG A 233 -28.27 9.51 8.68
N SER A 234 -29.32 9.35 9.48
CA SER A 234 -29.59 10.19 10.66
C SER A 234 -28.46 10.07 11.68
N VAL A 235 -27.99 8.85 11.98
CA VAL A 235 -26.85 8.63 12.87
C VAL A 235 -25.55 9.22 12.29
N MET A 236 -25.32 9.10 10.96
CA MET A 236 -24.18 9.76 10.30
C MET A 236 -24.27 11.29 10.35
N TRP A 237 -25.45 11.87 10.13
CA TRP A 237 -25.68 13.32 10.21
C TRP A 237 -25.53 13.85 11.63
N GLN A 238 -26.09 13.15 12.61
CA GLN A 238 -26.00 13.51 14.03
C GLN A 238 -24.57 13.41 14.56
N ARG A 239 -23.77 12.45 14.06
CA ARG A 239 -22.36 12.26 14.46
C ARG A 239 -21.35 13.01 13.61
N SER A 240 -21.75 13.60 12.48
CA SER A 240 -20.86 14.34 11.57
C SER A 240 -21.66 15.31 10.69
N PRO A 241 -21.76 16.61 11.05
CA PRO A 241 -22.54 17.61 10.29
C PRO A 241 -21.99 17.92 8.88
N ALA A 242 -20.86 17.32 8.48
CA ALA A 242 -20.15 17.65 7.25
C ALA A 242 -20.59 16.85 6.00
N VAL A 243 -21.57 15.93 6.10
CA VAL A 243 -22.00 15.09 4.96
C VAL A 243 -23.08 15.80 4.15
N GLY A 244 -22.71 16.70 3.23
CA GLY A 244 -23.65 17.36 2.32
C GLY A 244 -23.49 18.88 2.22
N HIS A 245 -22.60 19.47 3.02
CA HIS A 245 -22.20 20.86 2.87
C HIS A 245 -21.11 21.00 1.81
N THR A 246 -21.36 21.87 0.84
CA THR A 246 -20.36 22.28 -0.15
C THR A 246 -19.73 23.55 0.37
N TYR A 247 -18.46 23.50 0.76
CA TYR A 247 -17.74 24.67 1.25
C TYR A 247 -17.19 25.48 0.07
N GLY A 248 -17.07 26.79 0.25
CA GLY A 248 -16.42 27.65 -0.74
C GLY A 248 -14.99 27.19 -1.01
N GLY A 249 -14.51 27.39 -2.24
CA GLY A 249 -13.14 27.02 -2.62
C GLY A 249 -12.10 27.72 -1.73
N LEU A 250 -11.05 27.00 -1.34
CA LEU A 250 -9.97 27.56 -0.54
C LEU A 250 -9.11 28.50 -1.39
N THR A 251 -8.87 29.70 -0.86
CA THR A 251 -7.88 30.63 -1.38
C THR A 251 -6.62 30.57 -0.53
N PHE A 252 -5.45 30.63 -1.18
CA PHE A 252 -4.14 30.67 -0.52
C PHE A 252 -3.34 31.84 -1.09
N GLN A 253 -2.73 32.64 -0.21
CA GLN A 253 -1.68 33.56 -0.63
C GLN A 253 -0.35 32.80 -0.80
N PRO A 254 0.60 33.30 -1.64
CA PRO A 254 1.90 32.67 -1.79
C PRO A 254 2.63 32.53 -0.45
N GLY A 255 2.94 31.30 -0.06
CA GLY A 255 3.60 30.98 1.21
C GLY A 255 2.68 30.82 2.42
N GLU A 256 1.38 31.06 2.28
CA GLU A 256 0.40 30.91 3.36
C GLU A 256 0.09 29.43 3.62
N VAL A 257 0.13 29.02 4.89
CA VAL A 257 -0.31 27.70 5.37
C VAL A 257 -1.55 27.90 6.23
N LYS A 258 -2.68 27.33 5.81
CA LYS A 258 -3.93 27.36 6.59
C LYS A 258 -4.01 26.18 7.52
N ASP A 259 -4.40 26.43 8.77
CA ASP A 259 -4.62 25.39 9.77
C ASP A 259 -5.76 24.45 9.31
N PRO A 260 -5.55 23.12 9.25
CA PRO A 260 -6.59 22.16 8.89
C PRO A 260 -7.89 22.26 9.69
N GLU A 261 -7.85 22.72 10.95
CA GLU A 261 -9.06 22.92 11.76
C GLU A 261 -9.86 24.15 11.32
N THR A 262 -9.21 25.14 10.72
CA THR A 262 -9.85 26.34 10.18
C THR A 262 -10.49 26.11 8.81
N VAL A 263 -10.23 24.94 8.19
CA VAL A 263 -10.79 24.57 6.89
C VAL A 263 -12.21 23.98 7.08
N PRO A 264 -13.25 24.65 6.55
CA PRO A 264 -14.60 24.15 6.62
C PRO A 264 -14.72 22.79 5.92
N GLY A 265 -15.19 21.77 6.64
CA GLY A 265 -15.32 20.38 6.15
C GLY A 265 -14.19 19.44 6.57
N LEU A 266 -13.09 19.97 7.11
CA LEU A 266 -12.07 19.21 7.85
C LEU A 266 -12.27 19.36 9.37
N ALA A 267 -12.78 20.51 9.81
CA ALA A 267 -13.19 20.78 11.19
C ALA A 267 -14.14 19.69 11.75
N GLY A 268 -13.80 19.12 12.90
CA GLY A 268 -14.65 18.15 13.62
C GLY A 268 -14.73 16.73 13.01
N ARG A 269 -14.01 16.42 11.91
CA ARG A 269 -14.06 15.10 11.25
C ARG A 269 -13.21 14.00 11.89
N GLY A 270 -12.66 14.24 13.08
CA GLY A 270 -11.72 13.29 13.69
C GLY A 270 -10.55 13.01 12.73
N LEU A 271 -10.04 14.05 12.07
CA LEU A 271 -8.62 14.04 11.75
C LEU A 271 -7.96 13.76 13.09
N ASP A 272 -7.37 12.58 13.21
CA ASP A 272 -6.55 12.27 14.35
C ASP A 272 -5.35 13.20 14.24
N LEU A 273 -5.53 14.42 14.75
CA LEU A 273 -4.51 15.41 14.86
C LEU A 273 -3.41 14.86 15.76
N GLN A 274 -3.58 13.80 16.55
CA GLN A 274 -2.44 13.14 17.21
C GLN A 274 -1.68 12.16 16.31
N LYS A 275 -2.23 11.72 15.17
CA LYS A 275 -1.47 11.02 14.11
C LYS A 275 -0.71 11.97 13.18
N TYR A 276 -1.27 13.16 12.92
CA TYR A 276 -0.61 14.20 12.13
C TYR A 276 0.19 15.22 12.98
N ALA A 277 -0.13 15.32 14.28
CA ALA A 277 0.62 15.98 15.35
C ALA A 277 1.22 14.97 16.33
N ALA A 278 1.37 13.70 15.93
CA ALA A 278 2.63 13.02 16.20
C ALA A 278 3.61 13.88 15.44
N GLY A 279 4.09 14.94 16.11
CA GLY A 279 4.75 16.05 15.46
C GLY A 279 5.74 15.46 14.50
N GLN A 280 5.74 15.94 13.25
CA GLN A 280 6.80 15.71 12.26
C GLN A 280 8.03 15.20 13.02
N PRO A 281 8.38 13.89 12.94
CA PRO A 281 9.19 13.22 13.95
C PRO A 281 10.29 14.16 14.35
N SER A 282 10.46 14.47 15.64
CA SER A 282 11.32 15.60 16.06
C SER A 282 12.66 15.54 15.31
N ARG A 283 13.35 16.67 15.09
CA ARG A 283 14.65 16.66 14.37
C ARG A 283 15.58 15.54 14.87
N VAL A 284 15.54 15.28 16.18
CA VAL A 284 16.17 14.13 16.85
C VAL A 284 15.67 12.77 16.34
N GLN A 285 14.37 12.52 16.30
CA GLN A 285 13.77 11.28 15.78
C GLN A 285 14.01 11.07 14.27
N ARG A 286 13.95 12.14 13.47
CA ARG A 286 14.29 12.08 12.03
C ARG A 286 15.75 11.73 11.82
N LEU A 287 16.65 12.40 12.54
CA LEU A 287 18.08 12.08 12.50
C LEU A 287 18.28 10.62 12.89
N ARG A 288 17.77 10.20 14.05
CA ARG A 288 17.94 8.83 14.57
C ARG A 288 17.50 7.79 13.54
N ARG A 289 16.32 7.94 12.93
CA ARG A 289 15.84 7.03 11.87
C ARG A 289 16.77 6.98 10.66
N LEU A 290 17.29 8.14 10.22
CA LEU A 290 18.24 8.20 9.12
C LEU A 290 19.56 7.50 9.48
N LEU A 291 20.12 7.77 10.65
CA LEU A 291 21.36 7.14 11.10
C LEU A 291 21.18 5.63 11.27
N THR A 292 20.05 5.18 11.84
CA THR A 292 19.70 3.76 11.94
C THR A 292 19.66 3.11 10.55
N LEU A 293 19.03 3.75 9.57
CA LEU A 293 18.98 3.24 8.19
C LEU A 293 20.39 3.11 7.56
N LEU A 294 21.28 4.08 7.81
CA LEU A 294 22.66 4.02 7.31
C LEU A 294 23.43 2.85 7.94
N VAL A 295 23.31 2.66 9.26
CA VAL A 295 23.92 1.54 9.97
C VAL A 295 23.37 0.20 9.50
N ASP A 296 22.05 0.06 9.38
CA ASP A 296 21.40 -1.17 8.92
C ASP A 296 21.80 -1.53 7.48
N THR A 297 21.96 -0.51 6.62
CA THR A 297 22.42 -0.70 5.24
C THR A 297 23.86 -1.24 5.19
N MET A 298 24.72 -0.82 6.12
CA MET A 298 26.08 -1.37 6.27
C MET A 298 26.03 -2.79 6.82
N LYS A 299 25.27 -3.04 7.90
CA LYS A 299 25.11 -4.36 8.53
C LYS A 299 24.50 -5.43 7.63
N ALA A 300 23.72 -5.03 6.63
CA ALA A 300 23.14 -5.95 5.65
C ALA A 300 24.13 -6.42 4.56
N ASP A 301 25.32 -5.81 4.45
CA ASP A 301 26.33 -6.24 3.50
C ASP A 301 27.15 -7.41 4.05
N ALA A 302 27.41 -8.43 3.24
CA ALA A 302 28.27 -9.56 3.65
C ALA A 302 29.69 -9.14 4.09
N ALA A 303 30.18 -7.97 3.64
CA ALA A 303 31.45 -7.42 4.07
C ALA A 303 31.44 -6.90 5.53
N SER A 304 30.26 -6.75 6.16
CA SER A 304 30.12 -6.20 7.51
C SER A 304 30.49 -7.15 8.63
N GLU A 305 30.57 -8.45 8.35
CA GLU A 305 30.73 -9.51 9.36
C GLU A 305 31.85 -9.24 10.39
N PRO A 306 33.07 -8.82 10.00
CA PRO A 306 34.16 -8.55 10.97
C PRO A 306 33.93 -7.31 11.84
N PHE A 307 32.94 -6.48 11.49
CA PHE A 307 32.68 -5.19 12.12
C PHE A 307 31.36 -5.17 12.89
N LEU A 308 30.68 -6.31 13.02
CA LEU A 308 29.37 -6.37 13.69
C LEU A 308 29.45 -6.19 15.22
N HIS A 309 30.60 -6.52 15.80
CA HIS A 309 30.86 -6.53 17.22
C HIS A 309 32.26 -5.93 17.51
N PRO A 310 32.53 -5.48 18.74
CA PRO A 310 33.87 -5.06 19.14
C PRO A 310 34.93 -6.12 18.83
N VAL A 311 36.12 -5.68 18.46
CA VAL A 311 37.25 -6.58 18.16
C VAL A 311 37.61 -7.38 19.42
N ASP A 312 37.64 -8.70 19.31
CA ASP A 312 38.11 -9.58 20.38
C ASP A 312 39.64 -9.47 20.49
N VAL A 313 40.11 -8.92 21.61
CA VAL A 313 41.53 -8.69 21.90
C VAL A 313 42.33 -10.00 21.98
N ASN A 314 41.69 -11.13 22.27
CA ASN A 314 42.35 -12.43 22.27
C ASN A 314 42.69 -12.89 20.85
N MET A 315 41.93 -12.40 19.87
CA MET A 315 42.07 -12.72 18.44
C MET A 315 42.81 -11.62 17.67
N ALA A 316 43.16 -10.51 18.33
CA ALA A 316 43.86 -9.37 17.74
C ALA A 316 45.00 -8.90 18.67
N PRO A 317 46.18 -9.54 18.61
CA PRO A 317 47.33 -9.18 19.42
C PRO A 317 47.75 -7.72 19.24
N GLY A 318 48.02 -7.02 20.36
CA GLY A 318 48.46 -5.62 20.38
C GLY A 318 47.40 -4.60 19.91
N TYR A 319 46.15 -5.02 19.69
CA TYR A 319 45.12 -4.14 19.15
C TYR A 319 44.84 -2.93 20.05
N THR A 320 44.77 -3.12 21.37
CA THR A 320 44.53 -2.04 22.35
C THR A 320 45.72 -1.09 22.50
N ASP A 321 46.93 -1.53 22.16
CA ASP A 321 48.14 -0.70 22.23
C ASP A 321 48.26 0.19 20.99
N LEU A 322 47.73 -0.27 19.86
CA LEU A 322 47.78 0.45 18.58
C LEU A 322 46.53 1.32 18.34
N ILE A 323 45.34 0.80 18.66
CA ILE A 323 44.07 1.46 18.36
C ILE A 323 43.52 2.13 19.62
N ALA A 324 43.63 3.46 19.66
CA ALA A 324 43.22 4.27 20.81
C ALA A 324 41.70 4.35 20.99
N GLU A 325 40.93 4.42 19.90
CA GLU A 325 39.48 4.62 19.92
C GLU A 325 38.76 3.52 19.13
N PRO A 326 38.56 2.31 19.71
CA PRO A 326 37.88 1.22 19.04
C PRO A 326 36.41 1.57 18.73
N MET A 327 35.92 1.12 17.57
CA MET A 327 34.54 1.30 17.14
C MET A 327 34.11 0.14 16.25
N ASP A 328 32.82 -0.22 16.31
CA ASP A 328 32.20 -1.28 15.51
C ASP A 328 30.73 -0.92 15.20
N LEU A 329 30.10 -1.64 14.27
CA LEU A 329 28.72 -1.38 13.83
C LEU A 329 27.68 -1.66 14.92
N GLY A 330 27.97 -2.56 15.87
CA GLY A 330 27.12 -2.82 17.04
C GLY A 330 27.13 -1.61 17.99
N THR A 331 28.32 -1.14 18.35
CA THR A 331 28.50 0.07 19.16
C THR A 331 27.93 1.31 18.48
N LEU A 332 28.19 1.50 17.17
CA LEU A 332 27.63 2.59 16.39
C LEU A 332 26.09 2.55 16.39
N GLN A 333 25.49 1.36 16.25
CA GLN A 333 24.03 1.19 16.34
C GLN A 333 23.51 1.55 17.74
N ALA A 334 24.21 1.12 18.80
CA ALA A 334 23.86 1.45 20.18
C ALA A 334 23.94 2.96 20.45
N ASN A 335 24.95 3.64 19.94
CA ASN A 335 25.12 5.09 20.04
C ASN A 335 23.98 5.85 19.32
N VAL A 336 23.55 5.36 18.14
CA VAL A 336 22.38 5.92 17.46
C VAL A 336 21.11 5.71 18.30
N ALA A 337 20.90 4.51 18.85
CA ALA A 337 19.73 4.16 19.64
C ALA A 337 19.65 4.99 20.94
N SER A 338 20.77 5.18 21.63
CA SER A 338 20.87 6.00 22.85
C SER A 338 20.71 7.49 22.59
N GLY A 339 20.90 7.94 21.34
CA GLY A 339 20.84 9.36 20.99
C GLY A 339 22.14 10.11 21.25
N ALA A 340 23.29 9.43 21.16
CA ALA A 340 24.61 10.05 21.29
C ALA A 340 24.89 11.15 20.25
N TYR A 341 24.12 11.18 19.16
CA TYR A 341 24.24 12.15 18.07
C TYR A 341 23.04 13.09 18.05
N ASP A 342 23.29 14.38 18.31
CA ASP A 342 22.28 15.42 18.31
C ASP A 342 21.94 15.91 16.88
N PRO A 343 20.78 16.56 16.66
CA PRO A 343 20.39 17.07 15.34
C PRO A 343 21.11 18.35 14.93
N SER A 344 22.35 18.52 15.37
CA SER A 344 23.23 19.61 14.96
C SER A 344 24.20 19.15 13.87
N GLY A 345 24.83 20.09 13.16
CA GLY A 345 25.92 19.77 12.24
C GLY A 345 27.06 19.01 12.93
N ARG A 346 27.30 19.27 14.23
CA ARG A 346 28.33 18.58 15.01
C ARG A 346 27.94 17.13 15.34
N GLY A 347 26.69 16.86 15.68
CA GLY A 347 26.21 15.50 15.95
C GLY A 347 26.29 14.60 14.71
N VAL A 348 25.95 15.14 13.54
CA VAL A 348 26.13 14.42 12.26
C VAL A 348 27.62 14.12 12.00
N GLN A 349 28.51 15.10 12.24
CA GLN A 349 29.95 14.89 12.09
C GLN A 349 30.50 13.88 13.11
N ALA A 350 30.00 13.86 14.34
CA ALA A 350 30.38 12.87 15.34
C ALA A 350 30.00 11.44 14.90
N PHE A 351 28.80 11.25 14.35
CA PHE A 351 28.40 9.97 13.76
C PHE A 351 29.32 9.54 12.61
N LEU A 352 29.65 10.48 11.70
CA LEU A 352 30.55 10.19 10.58
C LEU A 352 31.99 9.90 11.04
N GLY A 353 32.44 10.54 12.12
CA GLY A 353 33.70 10.26 12.78
C GLY A 353 33.74 8.83 13.34
N ASP A 354 32.73 8.44 14.13
CA ASP A 354 32.62 7.08 14.65
C ASP A 354 32.53 6.04 13.53
N ALA A 355 31.72 6.28 12.50
CA ALA A 355 31.64 5.39 11.35
C ALA A 355 32.99 5.29 10.60
N SER A 356 33.72 6.41 10.48
CA SER A 356 35.05 6.40 9.85
C SER A 356 36.09 5.64 10.67
N ARG A 357 36.06 5.75 12.01
CA ARG A 357 36.95 4.99 12.90
C ARG A 357 36.88 3.49 12.65
N ILE A 358 35.69 2.93 12.36
CA ILE A 358 35.55 1.50 12.01
C ILE A 358 36.49 1.14 10.85
N PHE A 359 36.55 2.00 9.82
CA PHE A 359 37.32 1.75 8.61
C PHE A 359 38.80 2.10 8.78
N ASP A 360 39.07 3.23 9.45
CA ASP A 360 40.42 3.75 9.65
C ASP A 360 41.20 2.87 10.64
N ASN A 361 40.60 2.46 11.75
CA ASN A 361 41.20 1.50 12.69
C ASN A 361 41.48 0.15 12.00
N CYS A 362 40.55 -0.30 11.13
CA CYS A 362 40.76 -1.51 10.35
C CYS A 362 41.98 -1.38 9.43
N ARG A 363 42.13 -0.25 8.75
CA ARG A 363 43.28 0.03 7.88
C ARG A 363 44.58 0.18 8.67
N GLU A 364 44.55 0.83 9.82
CA GLU A 364 45.71 1.05 10.68
C GLU A 364 46.24 -0.28 11.24
N TYR A 365 45.35 -1.11 11.81
CA TYR A 365 45.73 -2.40 12.37
C TYR A 365 46.12 -3.43 11.29
N ASN A 366 45.33 -3.53 10.22
CA ASN A 366 45.50 -4.61 9.24
C ASN A 366 46.37 -4.23 8.03
N GLY A 367 46.65 -2.95 7.83
CA GLY A 367 47.39 -2.43 6.68
C GLY A 367 46.55 -2.37 5.38
N ALA A 368 46.92 -1.44 4.48
CA ALA A 368 46.13 -1.07 3.30
C ALA A 368 45.79 -2.21 2.32
N ARG A 369 46.58 -3.30 2.30
CA ARG A 369 46.40 -4.43 1.38
C ARG A 369 45.55 -5.56 1.95
N SER A 370 45.16 -5.47 3.22
CA SER A 370 44.42 -6.54 3.91
C SER A 370 43.02 -6.79 3.32
N PRO A 371 42.55 -8.04 3.26
CA PRO A 371 41.17 -8.36 2.95
C PRO A 371 40.15 -7.64 3.86
N TYR A 372 40.49 -7.44 5.14
CA TYR A 372 39.64 -6.70 6.07
C TYR A 372 39.52 -5.24 5.67
N THR A 373 40.62 -4.59 5.27
CA THR A 373 40.61 -3.22 4.78
C THR A 373 39.79 -3.09 3.49
N LYS A 374 39.85 -4.06 2.57
CA LYS A 374 38.97 -4.08 1.39
C LYS A 374 37.49 -4.16 1.76
N LYS A 375 37.14 -4.97 2.77
CA LYS A 375 35.77 -5.03 3.31
C LYS A 375 35.36 -3.69 3.93
N ALA A 376 36.24 -3.06 4.71
CA ALA A 376 36.01 -1.75 5.32
C ALA A 376 35.74 -0.65 4.28
N GLU A 377 36.58 -0.56 3.23
CA GLU A 377 36.38 0.43 2.15
C GLU A 377 35.08 0.21 1.37
N ARG A 378 34.63 -1.04 1.22
CA ARG A 378 33.31 -1.35 0.62
C ARG A 378 32.16 -0.80 1.47
N LEU A 379 32.26 -0.90 2.80
CA LEU A 379 31.27 -0.33 3.72
C LEU A 379 31.32 1.20 3.74
N ARG A 380 32.53 1.79 3.69
CA ARG A 380 32.72 3.24 3.55
C ARG A 380 32.02 3.77 2.31
N ALA A 381 32.22 3.15 1.15
CA ALA A 381 31.54 3.52 -0.09
C ALA A 381 30.01 3.38 0.00
N LYS A 382 29.50 2.39 0.76
CA LYS A 382 28.06 2.25 1.03
C LYS A 382 27.52 3.38 1.89
N LEU A 383 28.25 3.76 2.94
CA LEU A 383 27.91 4.89 3.80
C LEU A 383 27.83 6.18 2.96
N ASP A 384 28.83 6.45 2.14
CA ASP A 384 28.89 7.65 1.29
C ASP A 384 27.72 7.71 0.30
N LYS A 385 27.42 6.59 -0.35
CA LYS A 385 26.27 6.48 -1.28
C LYS A 385 24.94 6.67 -0.55
N GLY A 386 24.82 6.13 0.66
CA GLY A 386 23.67 6.34 1.53
C GLY A 386 23.51 7.81 1.90
N LEU A 387 24.60 8.46 2.33
CA LEU A 387 24.61 9.87 2.71
C LEU A 387 24.24 10.79 1.54
N GLN A 388 24.78 10.54 0.35
CA GLN A 388 24.42 11.29 -0.86
C GLN A 388 22.93 11.17 -1.19
N LYS A 389 22.38 9.95 -1.13
CA LYS A 389 20.96 9.69 -1.40
C LYS A 389 20.04 10.47 -0.44
N TRP A 390 20.45 10.62 0.81
CA TRP A 390 19.64 11.22 1.88
C TRP A 390 20.10 12.62 2.30
N MET A 391 20.99 13.25 1.53
CA MET A 391 21.61 14.54 1.84
C MET A 391 20.58 15.67 2.07
N HIS A 392 19.45 15.62 1.37
CA HIS A 392 18.34 16.56 1.56
C HIS A 392 17.73 16.45 2.97
N ILE A 393 17.55 15.23 3.50
CA ILE A 393 17.05 15.00 4.86
C ILE A 393 18.06 15.48 5.89
N VAL A 394 19.37 15.25 5.66
CA VAL A 394 20.43 15.76 6.55
C VAL A 394 20.35 17.29 6.64
N ARG A 395 20.19 17.98 5.50
CA ARG A 395 20.05 19.45 5.46
C ARG A 395 18.82 19.94 6.20
N GLU A 396 17.67 19.30 6.02
CA GLU A 396 16.40 19.62 6.70
C GLU A 396 16.40 19.32 8.21
N VAL A 397 17.28 18.41 8.66
CA VAL A 397 17.40 18.03 10.07
C VAL A 397 18.42 18.91 10.81
N VAL A 398 19.41 19.44 10.10
CA VAL A 398 20.50 20.27 10.66
C VAL A 398 20.15 21.77 10.66
N GLN A 399 19.35 22.26 9.72
CA GLN A 399 18.75 23.60 9.75
C GLN A 399 17.66 23.65 10.82
#